data_AF-A0A212RTI6-F1
#
_entry.id   AF-A0A212RTI6-F1
#
_cell.length_a   1.000
_cell.length_b   1.000
_cell.length_c   1.000
_cell.angle_alpha   90.00
_cell.angle_beta   90.00
_cell.angle_gamma   90.00
#
_symmetry.space_group_name_H-M   'P 1'
#
loop_
_entity.id
_entity.type
_entity.pdbx_description
1 polymer ?
#
loop_
_entity_poly.entity_id
_entity_poly.type
_entity_poly.pdbx_seq_one_letter_code
_entity_poly.pdbx_strand_id
1 'polypeptide(L)'
;MVRVARLGGVGAIALSLLSWSLAASAASPVGSWVIDRPAWEAESQKAVERLTPVVPPAQLALLKQAGMDPAQLVRQGIGDMSQAELELGADGSAVAHNFRNHTYKGTWTETDDKIVLEFRQDKARMFGHMEGDRLILKADPSTLKPQAAAMVADLEFPLLRKP
;
A
#
# COMPACT_ATOMS: atom_id res chain seq x y z
N MET A 1 78.44 -18.15 -2.84
CA MET A 1 77.66 -18.52 -1.63
C MET A 1 76.71 -17.36 -1.35
N VAL A 2 75.45 -17.40 -1.80
CA VAL A 2 74.27 -17.97 -1.09
C VAL A 2 74.06 -17.17 0.22
N ARG A 3 73.22 -16.12 0.27
CA ARG A 3 71.75 -16.07 0.60
C ARG A 3 71.59 -14.84 1.55
N VAL A 4 70.50 -14.11 1.76
CA VAL A 4 69.05 -14.22 1.54
C VAL A 4 68.48 -12.79 1.58
N ALA A 5 67.50 -12.52 0.72
CA ALA A 5 66.67 -11.33 0.72
C ALA A 5 65.67 -11.32 1.90
N ARG A 6 65.37 -10.14 2.46
CA ARG A 6 64.13 -9.86 3.19
C ARG A 6 63.42 -8.70 2.50
N LEU A 7 62.44 -9.04 1.66
CA LEU A 7 61.41 -8.13 1.17
C LEU A 7 60.36 -7.99 2.28
N GLY A 8 60.14 -6.76 2.74
CA GLY A 8 59.12 -6.43 3.73
C GLY A 8 58.22 -5.30 3.22
N GLY A 9 56.93 -5.39 3.58
CA GLY A 9 55.92 -4.32 3.46
C GLY A 9 55.23 -4.29 2.10
N VAL A 10 54.13 -5.03 1.87
CA VAL A 10 52.75 -4.78 2.35
C VAL A 10 52.25 -3.38 1.99
N GLY A 11 51.23 -3.33 1.12
CA GLY A 11 50.14 -2.36 1.27
C GLY A 11 49.93 -1.38 0.12
N ALA A 12 49.35 -1.85 -0.99
CA ALA A 12 48.45 -1.04 -1.81
C ALA A 12 47.68 -1.95 -2.78
N ILE A 13 46.83 -2.85 -2.25
CA ILE A 13 45.75 -3.41 -3.06
C ILE A 13 44.71 -2.29 -3.14
N ALA A 14 44.72 -1.56 -4.25
CA ALA A 14 43.63 -0.67 -4.63
C ALA A 14 42.39 -1.55 -4.85
N LEU A 15 41.58 -1.69 -3.80
CA LEU A 15 40.29 -2.35 -3.84
C LEU A 15 39.36 -1.44 -4.66
N SER A 16 39.28 -1.72 -5.97
CA SER A 16 38.24 -1.19 -6.84
C SER A 16 36.88 -1.64 -6.30
N LEU A 17 36.29 -0.80 -5.45
CA LEU A 17 34.88 -0.84 -5.10
C LEU A 17 34.10 -0.55 -6.38
N LEU A 18 33.88 -1.62 -7.14
CA LEU A 18 32.78 -1.73 -8.08
C LEU A 18 31.51 -1.47 -7.28
N SER A 19 31.12 -0.19 -7.23
CA SER A 19 29.76 0.24 -6.95
C SER A 19 28.90 -0.33 -8.08
N TRP A 20 28.62 -1.63 -7.99
CA TRP A 20 27.44 -2.19 -8.62
C TRP A 20 26.27 -1.47 -7.96
N SER A 21 25.87 -0.36 -8.57
CA SER A 21 24.53 0.16 -8.47
C SER A 21 23.63 -0.99 -8.93
N LEU A 22 23.30 -1.87 -7.99
CA LEU A 22 22.05 -2.61 -8.02
C LEU A 22 21.00 -1.51 -8.08
N ALA A 23 20.65 -1.11 -9.30
CA ALA A 23 19.35 -0.53 -9.54
C ALA A 23 18.41 -1.53 -8.87
N ALA A 24 17.84 -1.15 -7.73
CA ALA A 24 16.77 -1.88 -7.13
C ALA A 24 15.66 -1.81 -8.17
N SER A 25 15.62 -2.80 -9.06
CA SER A 25 14.48 -2.97 -9.95
C SER A 25 13.30 -3.14 -8.99
N ALA A 26 12.46 -2.11 -8.92
CA ALA A 26 11.19 -2.22 -8.22
C ALA A 26 10.53 -3.51 -8.68
N ALA A 27 10.13 -4.35 -7.73
CA ALA A 27 9.49 -5.62 -8.05
C ALA A 27 8.29 -5.32 -8.95
N SER A 28 8.16 -6.03 -10.08
CA SER A 28 7.07 -5.77 -11.02
C SER A 28 5.72 -5.77 -10.29
N PRO A 29 4.80 -4.83 -10.58
CA PRO A 29 3.47 -4.84 -9.97
C PRO A 29 2.54 -5.91 -10.55
N VAL A 30 2.91 -6.56 -11.68
CA VAL A 30 2.08 -7.59 -12.33
C VAL A 30 1.89 -8.80 -11.41
N GLY A 31 0.67 -9.29 -11.28
CA GLY A 31 0.31 -10.49 -10.52
C GLY A 31 -0.88 -10.28 -9.60
N SER A 32 -1.07 -11.22 -8.69
CA SER A 32 -2.18 -11.20 -7.72
C SER A 32 -1.69 -10.71 -6.36
N TRP A 33 -2.54 -9.94 -5.71
CA TRP A 33 -2.25 -9.19 -4.49
C TRP A 33 -3.41 -9.32 -3.52
N VAL A 34 -3.10 -9.37 -2.23
CA VAL A 34 -4.07 -9.42 -1.14
C VAL A 34 -3.67 -8.44 -0.06
N ILE A 35 -4.62 -7.94 0.71
CA ILE A 35 -4.31 -7.01 1.82
C ILE A 35 -3.33 -7.65 2.82
N ASP A 36 -2.26 -6.91 3.13
CA ASP A 36 -1.37 -7.19 4.25
C ASP A 36 -2.14 -6.95 5.55
N ARG A 37 -2.76 -8.00 6.08
CA ARG A 37 -3.65 -7.89 7.26
C ARG A 37 -2.97 -7.21 8.46
N PRO A 38 -1.75 -7.60 8.88
CA PRO A 38 -1.04 -6.90 9.95
C PRO A 38 -0.83 -5.40 9.68
N ALA A 39 -0.35 -5.03 8.48
CA ALA A 39 -0.13 -3.62 8.15
C ALA A 39 -1.46 -2.85 8.05
N TRP A 40 -2.49 -3.47 7.49
CA TRP A 40 -3.83 -2.89 7.37
C TRP A 40 -4.51 -2.65 8.72
N GLU A 41 -4.31 -3.52 9.70
CA GLU A 41 -4.85 -3.32 11.05
C GLU A 41 -4.24 -2.07 11.71
N ALA A 42 -2.93 -1.85 11.54
CA ALA A 42 -2.25 -0.66 12.00
C ALA A 42 -2.77 0.61 11.29
N GLU A 43 -2.92 0.58 9.96
CA GLU A 43 -3.47 1.70 9.19
C GLU A 43 -4.93 2.00 9.56
N SER A 44 -5.74 0.96 9.75
CA SER A 44 -7.14 1.08 10.20
C SER A 44 -7.22 1.72 11.57
N GLN A 45 -6.33 1.35 12.50
CA GLN A 45 -6.29 1.92 13.84
C GLN A 45 -5.93 3.41 13.80
N LYS A 46 -4.91 3.79 13.01
CA LYS A 46 -4.56 5.21 12.78
C LYS A 46 -5.75 6.00 12.22
N ALA A 47 -6.46 5.42 11.26
CA ALA A 47 -7.65 6.05 10.69
C ALA A 47 -8.79 6.19 11.71
N VAL A 48 -9.01 5.21 12.58
CA VAL A 48 -9.99 5.30 13.67
C VAL A 48 -9.63 6.44 14.63
N GLU A 49 -8.37 6.54 15.05
CA GLU A 49 -7.90 7.59 15.94
C GLU A 49 -8.04 8.99 15.33
N ARG A 50 -7.84 9.12 14.01
CA ARG A 50 -8.02 10.37 13.27
C ARG A 50 -9.49 10.74 13.06
N LEU A 51 -10.35 9.75 12.79
CA LEU A 51 -11.73 9.98 12.38
C LEU A 51 -12.72 10.02 13.55
N THR A 52 -12.41 9.39 14.69
CA THR A 52 -13.30 9.41 15.86
C THR A 52 -13.48 10.83 16.45
N PRO A 53 -12.43 11.67 16.57
CA PRO A 53 -12.56 13.04 17.10
C PRO A 53 -13.37 13.98 16.20
N VAL A 54 -13.47 13.71 14.90
CA VAL A 54 -14.25 14.54 13.96
C VAL A 54 -15.74 14.18 13.94
N VAL A 55 -16.17 13.15 14.69
CA VAL A 55 -17.59 12.83 14.84
C VAL A 55 -18.28 13.96 15.61
N PRO A 56 -19.33 14.60 15.06
CA PRO A 56 -20.03 15.69 15.73
C PRO A 56 -20.54 15.29 17.12
N PRO A 57 -20.45 16.17 18.14
CA PRO A 57 -20.90 15.86 19.50
C PRO A 57 -22.36 15.38 19.58
N ALA A 58 -23.23 15.91 18.73
CA ALA A 58 -24.62 15.48 18.62
C ALA A 58 -24.74 14.02 18.15
N GLN A 59 -23.91 13.59 17.18
CA GLN A 59 -23.85 12.20 16.75
C GLN A 59 -23.24 11.29 17.82
N LEU A 60 -22.17 11.74 18.51
CA LEU A 60 -21.60 11.00 19.62
C LEU A 60 -22.62 10.75 20.74
N ALA A 61 -23.46 11.75 21.05
CA ALA A 61 -24.53 11.60 22.04
C ALA A 61 -25.58 10.57 21.61
N LEU A 62 -26.00 10.58 20.33
CA LEU A 62 -26.92 9.59 19.78
C LEU A 62 -26.32 8.17 19.80
N LEU A 63 -25.05 8.03 19.44
CA LEU A 63 -24.34 6.74 19.47
C LEU A 63 -24.24 6.20 20.90
N LYS A 64 -23.90 7.05 21.88
CA LYS A 64 -23.88 6.69 23.30
C LYS A 64 -25.27 6.28 23.81
N GLN A 65 -26.32 7.00 23.43
CA GLN A 65 -27.70 6.66 23.79
C GLN A 65 -28.15 5.32 23.20
N ALA A 66 -27.65 4.96 22.02
CA ALA A 66 -27.90 3.68 21.38
C ALA A 66 -26.97 2.55 21.85
N GLY A 67 -26.06 2.81 22.79
CA GLY A 67 -25.08 1.82 23.27
C GLY A 67 -24.01 1.44 22.24
N MET A 68 -23.81 2.27 21.21
CA MET A 68 -22.84 2.03 20.15
C MET A 68 -21.51 2.77 20.40
N ASP A 69 -20.39 2.10 20.13
CA ASP A 69 -19.06 2.70 20.17
C ASP A 69 -18.72 3.36 18.81
N PRO A 70 -18.50 4.68 18.75
CA PRO A 70 -18.09 5.38 17.53
C PRO A 70 -16.82 4.80 16.89
N ALA A 71 -15.84 4.39 17.70
CA ALA A 71 -14.60 3.81 17.19
C ALA A 71 -14.87 2.47 16.50
N GLN A 72 -15.80 1.68 17.02
CA GLN A 72 -16.24 0.42 16.42
C GLN A 72 -16.95 0.66 15.08
N LEU A 73 -17.78 1.70 14.96
CA LEU A 73 -18.44 2.06 13.70
C LEU A 73 -17.45 2.51 12.62
N VAL A 74 -16.48 3.34 12.99
CA VAL A 74 -15.41 3.74 12.07
C VAL A 74 -14.59 2.52 11.64
N ARG A 75 -14.25 1.64 12.59
CA ARG A 75 -13.53 0.40 12.30
C ARG A 75 -14.33 -0.54 11.39
N GLN A 76 -15.66 -0.62 11.53
CA GLN A 76 -16.51 -1.41 10.62
C GLN A 76 -16.54 -0.80 9.21
N GLY A 77 -16.61 0.53 9.10
CA GLY A 77 -16.59 1.21 7.81
C GLY A 77 -15.26 1.04 7.04
N ILE A 78 -14.16 0.84 7.76
CA ILE A 78 -12.81 0.64 7.19
C ILE A 78 -12.51 -0.85 7.01
N GLY A 79 -12.68 -1.66 8.07
CA GLY A 79 -12.21 -3.04 8.21
C GLY A 79 -12.84 -4.07 7.26
N ASP A 80 -13.94 -3.69 6.62
CA ASP A 80 -14.57 -4.45 5.55
C ASP A 80 -13.60 -4.69 4.36
N MET A 81 -12.48 -3.96 4.22
CA MET A 81 -11.54 -4.18 3.11
C MET A 81 -10.49 -5.29 3.32
N SER A 82 -10.44 -5.95 4.49
CA SER A 82 -9.40 -6.94 4.83
C SER A 82 -9.36 -8.21 3.95
N GLN A 83 -10.42 -8.46 3.17
CA GLN A 83 -10.52 -9.57 2.21
C GLN A 83 -10.38 -9.11 0.76
N ALA A 84 -9.96 -7.87 0.52
CA ALA A 84 -9.81 -7.38 -0.84
C ALA A 84 -8.67 -8.10 -1.56
N GLU A 85 -8.94 -8.51 -2.80
CA GLU A 85 -7.95 -9.05 -3.73
C GLU A 85 -7.80 -8.11 -4.92
N LEU A 86 -6.60 -8.04 -5.48
CA LEU A 86 -6.29 -7.26 -6.67
C LEU A 86 -5.43 -8.10 -7.62
N GLU A 87 -5.76 -8.12 -8.89
CA GLU A 87 -4.98 -8.73 -9.95
C GLU A 87 -4.60 -7.66 -10.97
N LEU A 88 -3.31 -7.57 -11.27
CA LEU A 88 -2.73 -6.69 -12.28
C LEU A 88 -2.15 -7.53 -13.41
N GLY A 89 -2.79 -7.48 -14.58
CA GLY A 89 -2.38 -8.19 -15.78
C GLY A 89 -1.25 -7.47 -16.52
N ALA A 90 -0.37 -8.23 -17.18
CA ALA A 90 0.71 -7.68 -18.00
C ALA A 90 0.22 -6.87 -19.22
N ASP A 91 -1.05 -7.02 -19.59
CA ASP A 91 -1.74 -6.28 -20.64
C ASP A 91 -2.28 -4.91 -20.17
N GLY A 92 -2.01 -4.52 -18.91
CA GLY A 92 -2.53 -3.30 -18.31
C GLY A 92 -3.95 -3.44 -17.76
N SER A 93 -4.51 -4.66 -17.71
CA SER A 93 -5.82 -4.89 -17.08
C SER A 93 -5.71 -4.98 -15.55
N ALA A 94 -6.73 -4.47 -14.85
CA ALA A 94 -6.83 -4.57 -13.40
C ALA A 94 -8.19 -5.16 -13.00
N VAL A 95 -8.18 -6.11 -12.07
CA VAL A 95 -9.39 -6.70 -11.49
C VAL A 95 -9.27 -6.67 -9.98
N ALA A 96 -10.23 -6.05 -9.29
CA ALA A 96 -10.29 -6.06 -7.84
C ALA A 96 -11.56 -6.73 -7.33
N HIS A 97 -11.44 -7.49 -6.26
CA HIS A 97 -12.55 -8.11 -5.54
C HIS A 97 -12.60 -7.52 -4.14
N ASN A 98 -13.77 -7.05 -3.70
CA ASN A 98 -13.96 -6.67 -2.31
C ASN A 98 -14.53 -7.83 -1.48
N PHE A 99 -14.62 -7.66 -0.16
CA PHE A 99 -15.21 -8.62 0.79
C PHE A 99 -16.67 -9.00 0.53
N ARG A 100 -17.43 -8.23 -0.26
CA ARG A 100 -18.79 -8.57 -0.70
C ARG A 100 -18.80 -9.32 -2.03
N ASN A 101 -17.64 -9.76 -2.50
CA ASN A 101 -17.42 -10.36 -3.80
C ASN A 101 -17.86 -9.47 -4.98
N HIS A 102 -17.95 -8.15 -4.77
CA HIS A 102 -18.11 -7.24 -5.89
C HIS A 102 -16.80 -7.20 -6.66
N THR A 103 -16.91 -7.38 -7.97
CA THR A 103 -15.79 -7.36 -8.90
C THR A 103 -15.74 -6.00 -9.57
N TYR A 104 -14.58 -5.35 -9.50
CA TYR A 104 -14.26 -4.09 -10.13
C TYR A 104 -13.26 -4.33 -11.24
N LYS A 105 -13.61 -3.94 -12.46
CA LYS A 105 -12.70 -4.04 -13.61
C LYS A 105 -12.17 -2.66 -13.99
N GLY A 106 -10.89 -2.63 -14.29
CA GLY A 106 -10.16 -1.40 -14.55
C GLY A 106 -8.94 -1.61 -15.43
N THR A 107 -8.15 -0.56 -15.49
CA THR A 107 -6.83 -0.56 -16.11
C THR A 107 -5.81 -0.07 -15.10
N TRP A 108 -4.57 -0.49 -15.27
CA TRP A 108 -3.45 0.07 -14.53
C TRP A 108 -2.34 0.51 -15.47
N THR A 109 -1.56 1.47 -15.01
CA THR A 109 -0.36 1.97 -15.68
C THR A 109 0.71 2.25 -14.63
N GLU A 110 1.97 2.24 -15.06
CA GLU A 110 3.11 2.58 -14.23
C GLU A 110 3.97 3.62 -14.95
N THR A 111 4.36 4.68 -14.24
CA THR A 111 5.21 5.76 -14.75
C THR A 111 6.01 6.34 -13.60
N ASP A 112 7.34 6.38 -13.72
CA ASP A 112 8.25 6.95 -12.71
C ASP A 112 7.97 6.45 -11.27
N ASP A 113 7.96 5.13 -11.08
CA ASP A 113 7.66 4.43 -9.81
C ASP A 113 6.24 4.68 -9.24
N LYS A 114 5.38 5.34 -10.02
CA LYS A 114 3.98 5.57 -9.67
C LYS A 114 3.08 4.64 -10.45
N ILE A 115 2.33 3.85 -9.71
CA ILE A 115 1.28 2.98 -10.23
C ILE A 115 -0.04 3.76 -10.16
N VAL A 116 -0.83 3.71 -11.23
CA VAL A 116 -2.16 4.33 -11.31
C VAL A 116 -3.17 3.27 -11.70
N LEU A 117 -4.22 3.10 -10.90
CA LEU A 117 -5.35 2.21 -11.19
C LEU A 117 -6.59 3.05 -11.45
N GLU A 118 -7.33 2.68 -12.49
CA GLU A 118 -8.59 3.31 -12.85
C GLU A 118 -9.68 2.25 -13.00
N PHE A 119 -10.66 2.26 -12.11
CA PHE A 119 -11.80 1.36 -12.14
C PHE A 119 -12.98 2.01 -12.89
N ARG A 120 -13.52 1.30 -13.88
CA ARG A 120 -14.50 1.87 -14.81
C ARG A 120 -15.89 2.05 -14.20
N GLN A 121 -16.27 1.17 -13.27
CA GLN A 121 -17.63 1.07 -12.75
C GLN A 121 -17.99 2.18 -11.75
N ASP A 122 -17.03 2.56 -10.91
CA ASP A 122 -17.18 3.59 -9.88
C ASP A 122 -16.42 4.87 -10.20
N LYS A 123 -15.68 4.89 -11.32
CA LYS A 123 -14.73 5.96 -11.68
C LYS A 123 -13.71 6.22 -10.58
N ALA A 124 -13.46 5.22 -9.71
CA ALA A 124 -12.48 5.34 -8.67
C ALA A 124 -11.09 5.29 -9.29
N ARG A 125 -10.23 6.20 -8.85
CA ARG A 125 -8.80 6.17 -9.17
C ARG A 125 -8.01 5.88 -7.91
N MET A 126 -6.95 5.09 -8.05
CA MET A 126 -5.99 4.86 -6.98
C MET A 126 -4.58 5.13 -7.50
N PHE A 127 -3.72 5.60 -6.59
CA PHE A 127 -2.30 5.78 -6.83
C PHE A 127 -1.52 4.84 -5.92
N GLY A 128 -0.40 4.34 -6.40
CA GLY A 128 0.44 3.48 -5.58
C GLY A 128 1.88 3.46 -6.01
N HIS A 129 2.65 2.66 -5.29
CA HIS A 129 4.06 2.42 -5.55
C HIS A 129 4.45 1.06 -4.95
N MET A 130 5.62 0.58 -5.35
CA MET A 130 6.22 -0.63 -4.80
C MET A 130 7.15 -0.30 -3.63
N GLU A 131 7.00 -1.02 -2.52
CA GLU A 131 7.91 -0.97 -1.36
C GLU A 131 8.44 -2.38 -1.08
N GLY A 132 9.58 -2.71 -1.68
CA GLY A 132 10.09 -4.09 -1.67
C GLY A 132 9.12 -5.04 -2.36
N ASP A 133 8.60 -6.02 -1.61
CA ASP A 133 7.62 -7.01 -2.08
C ASP A 133 6.15 -6.59 -1.83
N ARG A 134 5.93 -5.34 -1.44
CA ARG A 134 4.59 -4.79 -1.16
C ARG A 134 4.18 -3.82 -2.24
N LEU A 135 2.90 -3.87 -2.59
CA LEU A 135 2.23 -2.82 -3.35
C LEU A 135 1.48 -1.95 -2.34
N ILE A 136 1.75 -0.65 -2.31
CA ILE A 136 1.04 0.30 -1.45
C ILE A 136 0.13 1.14 -2.32
N LEU A 137 -1.19 1.08 -2.09
CA LEU A 137 -2.17 1.91 -2.82
C LEU A 137 -2.82 2.95 -1.91
N LYS A 138 -3.27 4.06 -2.50
CA LYS A 138 -4.07 5.12 -1.88
C LYS A 138 -5.17 5.53 -2.84
N ALA A 139 -6.37 5.76 -2.32
CA ALA A 139 -7.46 6.24 -3.16
C ALA A 139 -7.26 7.73 -3.53
N ASP A 140 -7.66 8.10 -4.74
CA ASP A 140 -7.74 9.51 -5.15
C ASP A 140 -9.05 10.11 -4.58
N PRO A 141 -8.98 10.97 -3.55
CA PRO A 141 -10.17 11.51 -2.90
C PRO A 141 -11.03 12.36 -3.85
N SER A 142 -10.46 12.90 -4.92
CA SER A 142 -11.21 13.70 -5.91
C SER A 142 -12.22 12.88 -6.71
N THR A 143 -12.03 11.56 -6.76
CA THR A 143 -12.93 10.63 -7.47
C THR A 143 -14.04 10.08 -6.59
N LEU A 144 -14.03 10.39 -5.30
CA LEU A 144 -14.95 9.85 -4.30
C LEU A 144 -15.97 10.89 -3.85
N LYS A 145 -17.11 10.41 -3.33
CA LYS A 145 -18.06 11.28 -2.63
C LYS A 145 -17.36 11.93 -1.42
N PRO A 146 -17.67 13.18 -1.03
CA PRO A 146 -16.95 13.91 0.03
C PRO A 146 -16.81 13.14 1.35
N GLN A 147 -17.86 12.42 1.75
CA GLN A 147 -17.86 11.59 2.96
C GLN A 147 -16.88 10.42 2.85
N ALA A 148 -16.87 9.72 1.72
CA ALA A 148 -15.92 8.63 1.47
C ALA A 148 -14.48 9.17 1.33
N ALA A 149 -14.31 10.29 0.62
CA ALA A 149 -13.03 10.98 0.46
C ALA A 149 -12.39 11.31 1.81
N ALA A 150 -13.16 11.88 2.75
CA ALA A 150 -12.66 12.20 4.10
C ALA A 150 -12.21 10.95 4.88
N MET A 151 -12.92 9.83 4.71
CA MET A 151 -12.56 8.57 5.37
C MET A 151 -11.26 7.98 4.83
N VAL A 152 -11.04 8.04 3.50
CA VAL A 152 -9.94 7.32 2.84
C VAL A 152 -8.77 8.20 2.38
N ALA A 153 -8.84 9.52 2.51
CA ALA A 153 -7.82 10.45 1.98
C ALA A 153 -6.38 10.11 2.39
N ASP A 154 -6.19 9.63 3.61
CA ASP A 154 -4.88 9.28 4.15
C ASP A 154 -4.70 7.77 4.36
N LEU A 155 -5.68 6.95 3.98
CA LEU A 155 -5.60 5.50 4.15
C LEU A 155 -4.68 4.91 3.09
N GLU A 156 -3.73 4.10 3.57
CA GLU A 156 -2.90 3.25 2.73
C GLU A 156 -3.45 1.84 2.74
N PHE A 157 -3.47 1.24 1.56
CA PHE A 157 -3.87 -0.14 1.31
C PHE A 157 -2.58 -0.93 1.03
N PRO A 158 -1.94 -1.46 2.08
CA PRO A 158 -0.76 -2.30 1.89
C PRO A 158 -1.20 -3.66 1.37
N LEU A 159 -0.61 -4.10 0.27
CA LEU A 159 -0.87 -5.40 -0.33
C LEU A 159 0.41 -6.24 -0.37
N LEU A 160 0.24 -7.53 -0.10
CA LEU A 160 1.25 -8.56 -0.30
C LEU A 160 0.93 -9.35 -1.57
N ARG A 161 1.99 -9.74 -2.25
CA ARG A 161 1.88 -10.65 -3.39
C ARG A 161 1.30 -11.99 -2.92
N LYS A 162 0.30 -12.47 -3.64
CA LYS A 162 -0.22 -13.83 -3.49
C LYS A 162 0.83 -14.80 -4.04
N PRO A 163 1.18 -15.87 -3.31
CA PRO A 163 2.15 -16.86 -3.77
C PRO A 163 1.64 -17.62 -5.01
#